data_AF-A0A679JRM9-F1
#
_entry.id   AF-A0A679JRM9-F1
#
_cell.length_a   1.000
_cell.length_b   1.000
_cell.length_c   1.000
_cell.angle_alpha   90.00
_cell.angle_beta   90.00
_cell.angle_gamma   90.00
#
_symmetry.space_group_name_H-M   'P 1'
#
loop_
_entity.id
_entity.type
_entity.pdbx_description
1 polymer ?
#
loop_
_entity_poly.entity_id
_entity_poly.type
_entity_poly.pdbx_seq_one_letter_code
_entity_poly.pdbx_strand_id
1 'polypeptide(L)'
;MRAAPGDGSPIYIGYGGERVVSPDGAHVTVWTYETEKPHSDSLNGVTLDGLAIPGQFWGRGHAWSPDSAYFTLESYTSEGSMLLVVRVADRAWTKVARNASTVSFVYPRLVLRGYGRGDDGADRCVTFGGETKWAPIGPA
;
A
#
# COMPACT_ATOMS: atom_id res chain seq x y z
N MET A 1 10.06 -7.81 -13.59
CA MET A 1 9.78 -8.21 -12.20
C MET A 1 10.80 -7.52 -11.33
N ARG A 2 10.34 -6.74 -10.36
CA ARG A 2 11.15 -5.87 -9.50
C ARG A 2 11.12 -6.43 -8.09
N ALA A 3 12.28 -6.52 -7.43
CA ALA A 3 12.33 -6.85 -6.01
C ALA A 3 11.90 -5.63 -5.18
N ALA A 4 11.06 -5.84 -4.17
CA ALA A 4 10.79 -4.83 -3.17
C ALA A 4 12.05 -4.55 -2.34
N PRO A 5 12.29 -3.29 -1.93
CA PRO A 5 13.39 -2.98 -1.03
C PRO A 5 13.23 -3.70 0.32
N GLY A 6 14.30 -4.35 0.79
CA GLY A 6 14.33 -5.03 2.08
C GLY A 6 14.47 -4.11 3.29
N ASP A 7 14.48 -2.79 3.09
CA ASP A 7 14.59 -1.76 4.13
C ASP A 7 13.25 -1.08 4.46
N GLY A 8 12.16 -1.49 3.80
CA GLY A 8 10.84 -0.89 3.98
C GLY A 8 10.63 0.41 3.20
N SER A 9 11.55 0.80 2.31
CA SER A 9 11.35 1.97 1.46
C SER A 9 10.27 1.72 0.40
N PRO A 10 9.44 2.72 0.10
CA PRO A 10 8.39 2.60 -0.90
C PRO A 10 8.97 2.64 -2.31
N ILE A 11 8.24 2.04 -3.23
CA ILE A 11 8.50 2.14 -4.66
C ILE A 11 7.34 2.86 -5.35
N TYR A 12 7.70 3.64 -6.37
CA TYR A 12 6.74 4.15 -7.34
C TYR A 12 6.50 3.07 -8.42
N ILE A 13 5.23 2.77 -8.65
CA ILE A 13 4.73 1.81 -9.64
C ILE A 13 4.41 2.54 -10.96
N GLY A 14 3.72 3.67 -10.86
CA GLY A 14 3.32 4.48 -12.01
C GLY A 14 2.47 3.72 -13.04
N TYR A 15 2.63 4.09 -14.30
CA TYR A 15 1.70 3.77 -15.40
C TYR A 15 2.00 2.46 -16.14
N GLY A 16 3.18 1.87 -15.96
CA GLY A 16 3.63 0.72 -16.76
C GLY A 16 3.01 -0.62 -16.33
N GLY A 17 2.36 -0.65 -15.17
CA GLY A 17 2.14 -1.89 -14.42
C GLY A 17 3.46 -2.51 -13.94
N GLU A 18 3.41 -3.25 -12.84
CA GLU A 18 4.61 -3.82 -12.24
C GLU A 18 4.33 -5.17 -11.60
N ARG A 19 5.37 -5.99 -11.52
CA ARG A 19 5.36 -7.22 -10.72
C ARG A 19 6.40 -7.07 -9.62
N VAL A 20 5.95 -6.90 -8.39
CA VAL A 20 6.79 -6.61 -7.23
C VAL A 20 6.85 -7.85 -6.35
N VAL A 21 8.07 -8.37 -6.16
CA VAL A 21 8.33 -9.54 -5.31
C VAL A 21 8.67 -9.07 -3.90
N SER A 22 8.12 -9.73 -2.88
CA SER A 22 8.46 -9.47 -1.47
C SER A 22 9.96 -9.65 -1.20
N PRO A 23 10.49 -9.03 -0.12
CA PRO A 23 11.92 -9.12 0.21
C PRO A 23 12.46 -10.56 0.33
N ASP A 24 11.65 -11.50 0.81
CA ASP A 24 12.02 -12.92 0.94
C ASP A 24 11.78 -13.76 -0.32
N GLY A 25 11.19 -13.19 -1.37
CA GLY A 25 10.85 -13.89 -2.60
C GLY A 25 9.54 -14.68 -2.58
N ALA A 26 8.87 -14.79 -1.43
CA ALA A 26 7.74 -15.71 -1.25
C ALA A 26 6.42 -15.22 -1.86
N HIS A 27 6.25 -13.90 -1.96
CA HIS A 27 5.00 -13.27 -2.38
C HIS A 27 5.22 -12.32 -3.56
N VAL A 28 4.19 -12.19 -4.39
CA VAL A 28 4.21 -11.29 -5.55
C VAL A 28 2.94 -10.45 -5.55
N THR A 29 3.11 -9.13 -5.59
CA THR A 29 2.04 -8.22 -5.99
C THR A 29 2.15 -7.90 -7.48
N VAL A 30 1.02 -7.97 -8.18
CA VAL A 30 0.93 -7.57 -9.58
C VAL A 30 0.04 -6.35 -9.68
N TRP A 31 0.60 -5.29 -10.24
CA TRP A 31 -0.04 -4.01 -10.47
C TRP A 31 -0.36 -3.88 -11.96
N THR A 32 -1.63 -3.62 -12.27
CA THR A 32 -2.10 -3.42 -13.64
C THR A 32 -2.67 -2.03 -13.75
N TYR A 33 -2.10 -1.20 -14.61
CA TYR A 33 -2.67 0.11 -14.91
C TYR A 33 -4.08 -0.05 -15.49
N GLU A 34 -5.04 0.67 -14.92
CA GLU A 34 -6.43 0.67 -15.38
C GLU A 34 -6.81 2.01 -16.01
N THR A 35 -6.50 3.11 -15.32
CA THR A 35 -6.92 4.45 -15.71
C THR A 35 -6.13 5.52 -14.96
N GLU A 36 -6.45 6.78 -15.22
CA GLU A 36 -5.96 7.92 -14.45
C GLU A 36 -7.09 8.94 -14.29
N LYS A 37 -6.99 9.78 -13.26
CA LYS A 37 -7.77 11.03 -13.22
C LYS A 37 -6.97 12.12 -13.94
N PRO A 38 -7.62 13.10 -14.61
CA PRO A 38 -6.92 14.19 -15.26
C PRO A 38 -5.90 14.84 -14.30
N HIS A 39 -4.66 14.97 -14.76
CA HIS A 39 -3.54 15.55 -13.98
C HIS A 39 -3.28 14.86 -12.63
N SER A 40 -3.59 13.56 -12.52
CA SER A 40 -3.37 12.77 -11.32
C SER A 40 -2.44 11.58 -11.60
N ASP A 41 -2.13 10.83 -10.55
CA ASP A 41 -1.33 9.61 -10.64
C ASP A 41 -2.13 8.45 -11.28
N SER A 42 -1.43 7.38 -11.62
CA SER A 42 -2.01 6.12 -12.11
C SER A 42 -2.97 5.48 -11.09
N LEU A 43 -4.11 4.98 -11.57
CA LEU A 43 -5.01 4.08 -10.85
C LEU A 43 -4.85 2.67 -11.38
N ASN A 44 -4.63 1.73 -10.47
CA ASN A 44 -4.22 0.37 -10.77
C ASN A 44 -5.11 -0.65 -10.06
N GLY A 45 -5.35 -1.77 -10.72
CA GLY A 45 -5.78 -3.01 -10.08
C GLY A 45 -4.58 -3.71 -9.47
N VAL A 46 -4.77 -4.36 -8.30
CA VAL A 46 -3.70 -5.07 -7.60
C VAL A 46 -4.12 -6.50 -7.28
N THR A 47 -3.21 -7.45 -7.50
CA THR A 47 -3.33 -8.82 -6.99
C THR A 47 -2.18 -9.13 -6.03
N LEU A 48 -2.42 -10.03 -5.08
CA LEU A 48 -1.43 -10.67 -4.21
C LEU A 48 -1.47 -12.17 -4.48
N ASP A 49 -0.38 -12.73 -5.00
CA ASP A 49 -0.26 -14.16 -5.36
C ASP A 49 -1.41 -14.65 -6.26
N GLY A 50 -1.83 -13.78 -7.18
CA GLY A 50 -2.96 -14.02 -8.10
C GLY A 50 -4.35 -13.77 -7.52
N LEU A 51 -4.48 -13.52 -6.21
CA LEU A 51 -5.75 -13.11 -5.62
C LEU A 51 -5.97 -11.61 -5.81
N ALA A 52 -7.10 -11.22 -6.40
CA ALA A 52 -7.46 -9.82 -6.55
C ALA A 52 -7.70 -9.15 -5.19
N ILE A 53 -7.08 -7.98 -5.00
CA ILE A 53 -7.38 -7.09 -3.88
C ILE A 53 -8.46 -6.12 -4.38
N PRO A 54 -9.68 -6.12 -3.78
CA PRO A 54 -10.78 -5.29 -4.27
C PRO A 54 -10.47 -3.79 -4.16
N GLY A 55 -10.74 -3.05 -5.23
CA GLY A 55 -10.60 -1.60 -5.29
C GLY A 55 -9.63 -1.14 -6.37
N GLN A 56 -9.41 0.17 -6.41
CA GLN A 56 -8.42 0.81 -7.27
C GLN A 56 -7.36 1.47 -6.40
N PHE A 57 -6.11 1.41 -6.82
CA PHE A 57 -4.97 1.83 -6.00
C PHE A 57 -4.08 2.80 -6.77
N TRP A 58 -3.66 3.87 -6.10
CA TRP A 58 -2.67 4.78 -6.65
C TRP A 58 -1.34 4.05 -6.84
N GLY A 59 -0.65 4.30 -7.95
CA GLY A 59 0.66 3.70 -8.26
C GLY A 59 1.83 4.22 -7.42
N ARG A 60 1.59 4.63 -6.17
CA ARG A 60 2.57 5.21 -5.24
C ARG A 60 2.40 4.63 -3.84
N GLY A 61 3.40 4.89 -2.98
CA GLY A 61 3.32 4.53 -1.56
C GLY A 61 3.31 3.02 -1.30
N HIS A 62 3.68 2.19 -2.28
CA HIS A 62 3.77 0.75 -2.10
C HIS A 62 5.11 0.38 -1.47
N ALA A 63 5.09 -0.10 -0.23
CA ALA A 63 6.26 -0.59 0.50
C ALA A 63 5.95 -1.96 1.07
N TRP A 64 6.91 -2.87 1.01
CA TRP A 64 6.87 -4.14 1.75
C TRP A 64 7.58 -3.97 3.08
N SER A 65 7.08 -4.62 4.14
CA SER A 65 7.87 -4.77 5.35
C SER A 65 9.06 -5.71 5.11
N PRO A 66 10.22 -5.50 5.77
CA PRO A 66 11.40 -6.35 5.59
C PRO A 66 11.16 -7.85 5.86
N ASP A 67 10.22 -8.17 6.75
CA ASP A 67 9.82 -9.54 7.09
C ASP A 67 8.84 -10.17 6.08
N SER A 68 8.48 -9.45 5.00
CA SER A 68 7.54 -9.89 3.97
C SER A 68 6.13 -10.24 4.47
N ALA A 69 5.81 -9.90 5.72
CA ALA A 69 4.50 -10.22 6.32
C ALA A 69 3.43 -9.16 6.01
N TYR A 70 3.85 -7.97 5.59
CA TYR A 70 2.97 -6.83 5.35
C TYR A 70 3.40 -6.00 4.14
N PHE A 71 2.44 -5.28 3.56
CA PHE A 71 2.75 -4.23 2.59
C PHE A 71 1.71 -3.10 2.62
N THR A 72 2.05 -1.95 2.05
CA THR A 72 1.16 -0.80 1.95
C THR A 72 0.52 -0.68 0.58
N LEU A 73 -0.71 -0.18 0.56
CA LEU A 73 -1.45 0.23 -0.64
C LEU A 73 -2.12 1.57 -0.36
N GLU A 74 -2.26 2.41 -1.39
CA GLU A 74 -3.01 3.64 -1.27
C GLU A 74 -4.28 3.53 -2.11
N SER A 75 -5.43 3.28 -1.48
CA SER A 75 -6.69 3.06 -2.19
C SER A 75 -7.37 4.36 -2.58
N TYR A 76 -8.01 4.36 -3.75
CA TYR A 76 -8.87 5.42 -4.22
C TYR A 76 -10.34 5.06 -3.96
N THR A 77 -11.05 5.95 -3.28
CA THR A 77 -12.47 5.80 -2.95
C THR A 77 -13.24 7.07 -3.28
N SER A 78 -14.57 7.01 -3.22
CA SER A 78 -15.43 8.21 -3.33
C SER A 78 -15.14 9.27 -2.27
N GLU A 79 -14.58 8.87 -1.13
CA GLU A 79 -14.20 9.76 -0.03
C GLU A 79 -12.73 10.23 -0.11
N GLY A 80 -12.06 9.95 -1.23
CA GLY A 80 -10.67 10.29 -1.47
C GLY A 80 -9.71 9.13 -1.22
N SER A 81 -8.45 9.50 -0.96
CA SER A 81 -7.37 8.54 -0.83
C SER A 81 -7.24 7.99 0.59
N MET A 82 -6.96 6.69 0.71
CA MET A 82 -6.76 6.01 1.98
C MET A 82 -5.52 5.12 1.95
N LEU A 83 -4.57 5.39 2.82
CA LEU A 83 -3.44 4.50 3.07
C LEU A 83 -3.92 3.26 3.84
N LEU A 84 -3.59 2.09 3.30
CA LEU A 84 -3.89 0.78 3.85
C LEU A 84 -2.58 0.06 4.16
N VAL A 85 -2.63 -0.79 5.18
CA VAL A 85 -1.65 -1.86 5.36
C VAL A 85 -2.37 -3.18 5.18
N VAL A 86 -1.77 -4.07 4.38
CA VAL A 86 -2.20 -5.44 4.16
C VAL A 86 -1.31 -6.37 4.98
N ARG A 87 -1.91 -7.33 5.67
CA ARG A 87 -1.27 -8.48 6.30
C ARG A 87 -1.43 -9.68 5.39
N VAL A 88 -0.30 -10.28 5.03
CA VAL A 88 -0.25 -11.34 4.01
C VAL A 88 -0.83 -12.65 4.54
N ALA A 89 -0.48 -13.03 5.77
CA ALA A 89 -0.77 -14.34 6.35
C ALA A 89 -2.25 -14.75 6.28
N ASP A 90 -3.16 -13.80 6.50
CA ASP A 90 -4.60 -14.01 6.49
C ASP A 90 -5.34 -13.12 5.49
N ARG A 91 -4.60 -12.44 4.61
CA ARG A 91 -5.13 -11.56 3.55
C ARG A 91 -6.14 -10.56 4.14
N ALA A 92 -5.71 -9.90 5.21
CA ALA A 92 -6.50 -8.87 5.86
C ALA A 92 -5.86 -7.50 5.66
N TRP A 93 -6.64 -6.43 5.73
CA TRP A 93 -6.15 -5.06 5.67
C TRP A 93 -6.60 -4.24 6.87
N THR A 94 -5.95 -3.12 7.09
CA THR A 94 -6.39 -2.08 8.00
C THR A 94 -6.25 -0.71 7.34
N LYS A 95 -7.16 0.19 7.67
CA LYS A 95 -7.12 1.58 7.22
C LYS A 95 -6.22 2.37 8.16
N VAL A 96 -5.26 3.11 7.62
CA VAL A 96 -4.26 3.85 8.41
C VAL A 96 -4.59 5.33 8.45
N ALA A 97 -4.60 6.00 7.30
CA ALA A 97 -4.74 7.45 7.23
C ALA A 97 -5.32 7.88 5.88
N ARG A 98 -6.13 8.94 5.89
CA ARG A 98 -6.59 9.59 4.66
C ARG A 98 -5.49 10.48 4.09
N ASN A 99 -5.42 10.58 2.77
CA ASN A 99 -4.52 11.48 2.04
C ASN A 99 -3.07 11.43 2.57
N ALA A 100 -2.54 10.22 2.70
CA ALA A 100 -1.19 9.98 3.18
C ALA A 100 -0.51 8.94 2.30
N SER A 101 0.82 9.04 2.19
CA SER A 101 1.64 8.04 1.51
C SER A 101 2.77 7.55 2.42
N THR A 102 3.21 6.33 2.18
CA THR A 102 4.29 5.70 2.95
C THR A 102 5.62 6.40 2.69
N VAL A 103 6.37 6.67 3.76
CA VAL A 103 7.77 7.12 3.72
C VAL A 103 8.71 5.95 4.00
N SER A 104 8.39 5.13 5.01
CA SER A 104 9.11 3.88 5.30
C SER A 104 8.21 2.94 6.10
N PHE A 105 8.33 1.63 5.88
CA PHE A 105 7.55 0.64 6.59
C PHE A 105 8.41 -0.52 7.13
N VAL A 106 8.63 -0.51 8.44
CA VAL A 106 9.28 -1.60 9.17
C VAL A 106 8.37 -1.99 10.31
N TYR A 107 7.59 -3.07 10.12
CA TYR A 107 6.58 -3.49 11.09
C TYR A 107 7.17 -3.66 12.50
N PRO A 108 6.51 -3.15 13.56
CA PRO A 108 5.16 -2.60 13.60
C PRO A 108 5.07 -1.09 13.32
N ARG A 109 6.13 -0.44 12.81
CA ARG A 109 6.18 1.01 12.61
C ARG A 109 6.04 1.40 11.14
N LEU A 110 5.08 2.28 10.86
CA LEU A 110 4.89 2.92 9.56
C LEU A 110 5.12 4.42 9.71
N VAL A 111 6.11 4.93 8.98
CA VAL A 111 6.29 6.36 8.79
C VAL A 111 5.55 6.77 7.53
N LEU A 112 4.68 7.75 7.66
CA LEU A 112 3.85 8.27 6.58
C LEU A 112 3.97 9.79 6.52
N ARG A 113 3.67 10.35 5.36
CA ARG A 113 3.53 11.79 5.15
C ARG A 113 2.16 12.07 4.58
N GLY A 114 1.46 13.03 5.20
CA GLY A 114 0.20 13.50 4.67
C GLY A 114 0.39 14.39 3.44
N TYR A 115 -0.70 14.63 2.72
CA TYR A 115 -0.74 15.57 1.62
C TYR A 115 -2.14 16.17 1.46
N GLY A 116 -2.24 17.23 0.66
CA GLY A 116 -3.49 17.95 0.43
C GLY A 116 -3.70 19.12 1.39
N ARG A 117 -4.92 19.68 1.38
CA ARG A 117 -5.21 20.94 2.08
C ARG A 117 -5.18 20.74 3.60
N GLY A 118 -4.37 21.55 4.28
CA GLY A 118 -4.27 21.53 5.74
C GLY A 118 -3.25 20.53 6.29
N ASP A 119 -2.52 19.82 5.41
CA ASP A 119 -1.36 19.05 5.81
C ASP A 119 -0.11 19.94 5.85
N ASP A 120 0.71 19.75 6.89
CA ASP A 120 1.96 20.47 7.11
C ASP A 120 3.18 19.80 6.43
N GLY A 121 2.96 18.65 5.77
CA GLY A 121 4.01 17.85 5.14
C GLY A 121 4.92 17.14 6.14
N ALA A 122 4.57 17.14 7.44
CA ALA A 122 5.39 16.51 8.47
C ALA A 122 5.24 14.99 8.45
N ASP A 123 6.35 14.30 8.71
CA ASP A 123 6.36 12.85 8.88
C ASP A 123 5.66 12.47 10.19
N ARG A 124 4.80 11.46 10.13
CA ARG A 124 4.09 10.89 11.28
C ARG A 124 4.40 9.41 11.37
N CYS A 125 4.55 8.91 12.59
CA CYS A 125 4.77 7.49 12.85
C CYS A 125 3.50 6.87 13.43
N VAL A 126 2.99 5.83 12.80
CA VAL A 126 1.95 4.95 13.33
C VAL A 126 2.63 3.67 13.82
N THR A 127 2.21 3.17 14.98
CA THR A 127 2.66 1.87 15.51
C THR A 127 1.47 0.94 15.60
N PHE A 128 1.56 -0.21 14.95
CA PHE A 128 0.54 -1.28 15.00
C PHE A 128 0.70 -2.12 16.27
N GLY A 129 -0.41 -2.63 16.80
CA GLY A 129 -0.42 -3.40 18.04
C GLY A 129 -1.66 -4.28 18.17
N GLY A 130 -1.89 -4.84 19.37
CA GLY A 130 -3.01 -5.76 19.62
C GLY A 130 -4.40 -5.17 19.40
N GLU A 131 -4.53 -3.84 19.43
CA GLU A 131 -5.79 -3.12 19.17
C GLU A 131 -6.03 -2.82 17.69
N THR A 132 -5.04 -3.08 16.82
CA THR A 132 -5.19 -2.86 15.37
C THR A 132 -6.27 -3.80 14.84
N LYS A 133 -7.35 -3.20 14.34
CA LYS A 133 -8.46 -3.95 13.73
C LYS A 133 -8.12 -4.28 12.28
N TRP A 134 -8.17 -5.55 11.95
CA TRP A 134 -7.96 -6.08 10.61
C TRP A 134 -9.29 -6.56 10.04
N ALA A 135 -9.54 -6.28 8.77
CA ALA A 135 -10.70 -6.76 8.04
C ALA A 135 -10.24 -7.61 6.85
N PRO A 136 -10.95 -8.69 6.50
CA PRO A 136 -10.57 -9.54 5.37
C PRO A 136 -10.60 -8.76 4.03
N ILE A 137 -9.71 -9.14 3.11
CA ILE A 137 -9.70 -8.69 1.72
C ILE A 137 -10.68 -9.55 0.93
N GLY A 138 -11.90 -9.04 0.70
CA GLY A 138 -12.98 -9.76 0.01
C GLY A 138 -14.33 -9.58 0.70
N PRO A 139 -15.45 -10.07 0.11
CA PRO A 139 -16.73 -10.00 0.79
C PRO A 139 -16.69 -10.88 2.05
N ALA A 140 -17.20 -10.32 3.15
CA ALA A 140 -17.52 -11.07 4.37
C ALA A 140 -18.64 -12.08 4.13
#